data_AF-A0A549T4H8-F1
#
_entry.id   AF-A0A549T4H8-F1
#
_cell.length_a   1.000
_cell.length_b   1.000
_cell.length_c   1.000
_cell.angle_alpha   90.00
_cell.angle_beta   90.00
_cell.angle_gamma   90.00
#
_symmetry.space_group_name_H-M   'P 1'
#
loop_
_entity.id
_entity.type
_entity.pdbx_description
1 polymer ?
#
loop_
_entity_poly.entity_id
_entity_poly.type
_entity_poly.pdbx_seq_one_letter_code
_entity_poly.pdbx_strand_id
1 'polypeptide(L)'
;MKAAVVSLLLALAASSAAAAPLTPETIAASAAEPIYGVWNRDGHQQRLEFFDCDGKLCARGVLPPPPPGQQPMLILRHAARIEPNRWKGDLFNPENGKIYIGIITLDSPTRLTLTGCLIAFLCQSESWTKVSGEPAPSHKAPTQRRRITNP
;
A
#
# COMPACT_ATOMS: atom_id res chain seq x y z
N MET A 1 -64.46 26.15 52.09
CA MET A 1 -63.58 27.21 52.63
C MET A 1 -62.96 27.96 51.47
N LYS A 2 -62.73 29.26 51.64
CA LYS A 2 -62.65 30.32 50.61
C LYS A 2 -61.46 30.23 49.64
N ALA A 3 -61.69 30.83 48.47
CA ALA A 3 -60.80 31.00 47.32
C ALA A 3 -59.51 31.80 47.61
N ALA A 4 -58.50 31.60 46.75
CA ALA A 4 -57.54 32.62 46.38
C ALA A 4 -57.18 32.46 44.89
N VAL A 5 -57.47 33.53 44.14
CA VAL A 5 -57.07 33.77 42.76
C VAL A 5 -55.66 34.34 42.79
N VAL A 6 -54.73 33.82 41.97
CA VAL A 6 -53.50 34.57 41.62
C VAL A 6 -53.22 34.41 40.14
N SER A 7 -52.90 35.56 39.56
CA SER A 7 -52.92 35.94 38.17
C SER A 7 -52.00 35.17 37.22
N LEU A 8 -52.53 35.08 36.01
CA LEU A 8 -51.90 34.65 34.76
C LEU A 8 -50.71 35.56 34.40
N LEU A 9 -49.53 34.97 34.21
CA LEU A 9 -48.44 35.55 33.42
C LEU A 9 -48.17 34.62 32.25
N LEU A 10 -48.54 35.07 31.04
CA LEU A 10 -48.13 34.46 29.78
C LEU A 10 -46.61 34.61 29.64
N ALA A 11 -45.88 33.50 29.64
CA ALA A 11 -44.53 33.45 29.10
C ALA A 11 -44.60 32.78 27.72
N LEU A 12 -44.38 33.56 26.66
CA LEU A 12 -44.15 33.02 25.32
C LEU A 12 -42.80 32.29 25.33
N ALA A 13 -42.82 30.95 25.34
CA ALA A 13 -41.63 30.16 25.08
C ALA A 13 -41.47 29.99 23.55
N ALA A 14 -40.46 30.67 22.99
CA ALA A 14 -40.08 30.57 21.59
C ALA A 14 -39.59 29.14 21.26
N SER A 15 -40.11 28.55 20.19
CA SER A 15 -39.62 27.28 19.64
C SER A 15 -38.28 27.50 18.92
N SER A 16 -37.18 27.03 19.50
CA SER A 16 -35.89 26.94 18.80
C SER A 16 -35.86 25.71 17.91
N ALA A 17 -35.91 25.90 16.59
CA ALA A 17 -35.55 24.87 15.62
C ALA A 17 -34.02 24.69 15.64
N ALA A 18 -33.54 23.53 16.09
CA ALA A 18 -32.13 23.19 16.05
C ALA A 18 -31.72 22.86 14.60
N ALA A 19 -31.01 23.77 13.95
CA ALA A 19 -30.33 23.51 12.69
C ALA A 19 -29.08 22.66 12.97
N ALA A 20 -29.06 21.41 12.49
CA ALA A 20 -27.88 20.56 12.56
C ALA A 20 -26.77 21.13 11.64
N PRO A 21 -25.54 21.33 12.13
CA PRO A 21 -24.45 21.79 11.29
C PRO A 21 -24.04 20.68 10.32
N LEU A 22 -24.09 20.98 9.01
CA LEU A 22 -23.50 20.18 7.96
C LEU A 22 -21.97 20.29 8.09
N THR A 23 -21.31 19.29 8.66
CA THR A 23 -19.85 19.19 8.64
C THR A 23 -19.39 18.77 7.25
N PRO A 24 -18.44 19.47 6.60
CA PRO A 24 -17.86 19.01 5.34
C PRO A 24 -17.06 17.72 5.57
N GLU A 25 -17.51 16.62 4.97
CA GLU A 25 -16.74 15.37 4.91
C GLU A 25 -15.50 15.60 4.02
N THR A 26 -14.33 15.61 4.63
CA THR A 26 -13.07 15.66 3.89
C THR A 26 -12.83 14.28 3.27
N ILE A 27 -13.01 14.18 1.96
CA ILE A 27 -12.61 12.99 1.19
C ILE A 27 -11.08 12.98 1.15
N ALA A 28 -10.45 12.19 2.02
CA ALA A 28 -9.02 11.93 1.95
C ALA A 28 -8.74 11.12 0.68
N ALA A 29 -8.11 11.75 -0.30
CA ALA A 29 -7.53 11.04 -1.43
C ALA A 29 -6.43 10.11 -0.89
N SER A 30 -6.69 8.80 -0.87
CA SER A 30 -5.68 7.80 -0.53
C SER A 30 -4.62 7.81 -1.62
N ALA A 31 -3.50 8.48 -1.37
CA ALA A 31 -2.33 8.36 -2.23
C ALA A 31 -1.92 6.88 -2.30
N ALA A 32 -1.68 6.36 -3.50
CA ALA A 32 -1.11 5.04 -3.67
C ALA A 32 0.21 4.97 -2.89
N GLU A 33 0.47 3.84 -2.22
CA GLU A 33 1.65 3.78 -1.37
C GLU A 33 2.91 3.84 -2.25
N PRO A 34 3.88 4.74 -1.98
CA PRO A 34 4.94 5.01 -2.94
C PRO A 34 5.92 3.84 -3.16
N ILE A 35 5.82 2.75 -2.38
CA ILE A 35 6.63 1.55 -2.61
C ILE A 35 6.16 0.74 -3.83
N TYR A 36 4.85 0.73 -4.13
CA TYR A 36 4.31 -0.14 -5.18
C TYR A 36 4.66 0.36 -6.58
N GLY A 37 4.80 -0.57 -7.53
CA GLY A 37 5.15 -0.29 -8.91
C GLY A 37 6.46 -0.91 -9.36
N VAL A 38 6.92 -0.52 -10.54
CA VAL A 38 8.13 -1.09 -11.16
C VAL A 38 9.37 -0.29 -10.78
N TRP A 39 10.41 -1.02 -10.38
CA TRP A 39 11.69 -0.48 -9.94
C TRP A 39 12.82 -1.06 -10.77
N ASN A 40 13.77 -0.20 -11.12
CA ASN A 40 15.00 -0.54 -11.80
C ASN A 40 16.12 -0.76 -10.78
N ARG A 41 16.83 -1.90 -10.90
CA ARG A 41 18.05 -2.15 -10.13
C ARG A 41 19.19 -1.33 -10.74
N ASP A 42 19.76 -0.39 -9.99
CA ASP A 42 20.78 0.49 -10.54
C ASP A 42 22.01 -0.33 -11.00
N GLY A 43 22.53 -0.06 -12.20
CA GLY A 43 23.66 -0.81 -12.78
C GLY A 43 23.32 -2.17 -13.38
N HIS A 44 22.06 -2.61 -13.31
CA HIS A 44 21.59 -3.88 -13.87
C HIS A 44 20.40 -3.68 -14.82
N GLN A 45 20.15 -4.64 -15.71
CA GLN A 45 19.01 -4.62 -16.64
C GLN A 45 17.72 -5.19 -16.02
N GLN A 46 17.78 -5.64 -14.76
CA GLN A 46 16.65 -6.28 -14.10
C GLN A 46 15.66 -5.25 -13.56
N ARG A 47 14.37 -5.53 -13.74
CA ARG A 47 13.29 -4.76 -13.11
C ARG A 47 12.39 -5.67 -12.31
N LEU A 48 12.00 -5.19 -11.14
CA LEU A 48 11.02 -5.84 -10.28
C LEU A 48 9.80 -4.97 -10.11
N GLU A 49 8.63 -5.60 -10.03
CA GLU A 49 7.40 -4.95 -9.60
C GLU A 49 7.14 -5.27 -8.14
N PHE A 50 7.04 -4.23 -7.31
CA PHE A 50 6.57 -4.33 -5.93
C PHE A 50 5.05 -4.21 -5.89
N PHE A 51 4.39 -5.13 -5.18
CA PHE A 51 2.93 -5.23 -5.11
C PHE A 51 2.48 -5.78 -3.75
N ASP A 52 1.19 -5.62 -3.44
CA ASP A 52 0.57 -6.19 -2.24
C ASP A 52 0.27 -7.68 -2.44
N CYS A 53 0.74 -8.50 -1.51
CA CYS A 53 0.42 -9.93 -1.42
C CYS A 53 -0.08 -10.22 0.00
N ASP A 54 -1.40 -10.30 0.16
CA ASP A 54 -2.05 -10.57 1.44
C ASP A 54 -1.67 -9.57 2.55
N GLY A 55 -1.65 -8.27 2.22
CA GLY A 55 -1.29 -7.20 3.16
C GLY A 55 0.20 -7.13 3.50
N LYS A 56 1.05 -7.83 2.74
CA LYS A 56 2.51 -7.82 2.85
C LYS A 56 3.13 -7.35 1.54
N LEU A 57 4.37 -6.90 1.61
CA LEU A 57 5.10 -6.46 0.42
C LEU A 57 5.73 -7.65 -0.29
N CYS A 58 5.38 -7.86 -1.55
CA CYS A 58 6.05 -8.81 -2.43
C CYS A 58 6.73 -8.09 -3.61
N ALA A 59 7.67 -8.77 -4.24
CA ALA A 59 8.27 -8.32 -5.49
C ALA A 59 8.44 -9.47 -6.48
N ARG A 60 8.09 -9.24 -7.75
CA ARG A 60 8.26 -10.19 -8.85
C ARG A 60 9.12 -9.64 -9.98
N GLY A 61 9.80 -10.53 -10.70
CA GLY A 61 10.56 -10.15 -11.90
C GLY A 61 9.65 -9.75 -13.06
N VAL A 62 9.90 -8.58 -13.66
CA VAL A 62 9.18 -8.11 -14.85
C VAL A 62 10.09 -7.84 -16.04
N LEU A 63 11.39 -7.63 -15.80
CA LEU A 63 12.40 -7.58 -16.85
C LEU A 63 13.65 -8.38 -16.42
N PRO A 64 14.15 -9.32 -17.26
CA PRO A 64 13.52 -9.82 -18.48
C PRO A 64 12.13 -10.46 -18.20
N PRO A 65 11.21 -10.47 -19.18
CA PRO A 65 9.90 -11.10 -18.98
C PRO A 65 10.07 -12.62 -18.76
N PRO A 66 9.16 -13.26 -18.01
CA PRO A 66 9.19 -14.71 -17.85
C PRO A 66 9.00 -15.41 -19.21
N PRO A 67 9.50 -16.65 -19.37
CA PRO A 67 9.23 -17.45 -20.56
C PRO A 67 7.72 -17.66 -20.79
N PRO A 68 7.28 -17.86 -22.05
CA PRO A 68 5.87 -18.13 -22.35
C PRO A 68 5.32 -19.29 -21.52
N GLY A 69 4.16 -19.08 -20.89
CA GLY A 69 3.51 -20.09 -20.04
C GLY A 69 4.07 -20.22 -18.62
N GLN A 70 5.11 -19.45 -18.26
CA GLN A 70 5.64 -19.43 -16.90
C GLN A 70 5.17 -18.18 -16.13
N GLN A 71 5.00 -18.34 -14.81
CA GLN A 71 4.68 -17.24 -13.92
C GLN A 71 5.96 -16.44 -13.58
N PRO A 72 5.85 -15.11 -13.38
CA PRO A 72 6.93 -14.31 -12.80
C PRO A 72 7.43 -14.90 -11.48
N MET A 73 8.75 -15.01 -11.34
CA MET A 73 9.37 -15.46 -10.08
C MET A 73 9.19 -14.42 -8.97
N LEU A 74 8.84 -14.88 -7.76
CA LEU A 74 8.85 -14.03 -6.56
C LEU A 74 10.25 -13.91 -5.98
N ILE A 75 10.77 -12.70 -6.03
CA ILE A 75 12.08 -12.32 -5.51
C ILE A 75 11.97 -11.89 -4.04
N LEU A 76 11.00 -11.04 -3.71
CA LEU A 76 10.67 -10.70 -2.32
C LEU A 76 9.36 -11.37 -1.95
N ARG A 77 9.34 -12.13 -0.84
CA ARG A 77 8.19 -12.91 -0.40
C ARG A 77 7.71 -12.40 0.95
N HIS A 78 6.46 -11.96 1.00
CA HIS A 78 5.71 -11.67 2.23
C HIS A 78 6.45 -10.76 3.22
N ALA A 79 7.11 -9.70 2.74
CA ALA A 79 7.83 -8.80 3.63
C ALA A 79 6.87 -8.00 4.51
N ALA A 80 7.03 -8.15 5.82
CA ALA A 80 6.26 -7.44 6.82
C ALA A 80 6.80 -6.01 6.99
N ARG A 81 5.90 -5.03 7.12
CA ARG A 81 6.31 -3.68 7.51
C ARG A 81 6.84 -3.71 8.94
N ILE A 82 8.04 -3.17 9.13
CA ILE A 82 8.69 -3.05 10.43
C ILE A 82 8.77 -1.59 10.89
N GLU A 83 8.79 -0.64 9.94
CA GLU A 83 8.77 0.80 10.18
C GLU A 83 8.01 1.48 9.02
N PRO A 84 7.60 2.77 9.11
CA PRO A 84 6.77 3.43 8.08
C PRO A 84 7.29 3.29 6.65
N ASN A 85 8.60 3.30 6.43
CA ASN A 85 9.22 3.16 5.10
C ASN A 85 10.12 1.93 5.01
N ARG A 86 9.86 0.90 5.83
CA ARG A 86 10.77 -0.24 5.96
C ARG A 86 10.06 -1.57 6.12
N TRP A 87 10.51 -2.56 5.36
CA TRP A 87 9.95 -3.91 5.33
C TRP A 87 11.03 -4.97 5.47
N LYS A 88 10.67 -6.12 6.03
CA LYS A 88 11.56 -7.28 6.18
C LYS A 88 10.84 -8.56 5.77
N GLY A 89 11.48 -9.36 4.93
CA GLY A 89 10.95 -10.65 4.46
C GLY A 89 12.03 -11.53 3.84
N ASP A 90 11.57 -12.55 3.11
CA ASP A 90 12.46 -13.50 2.44
C ASP A 90 12.84 -12.97 1.05
N LEU A 91 14.13 -12.92 0.76
CA LEU A 91 14.71 -12.48 -0.50
C LEU A 91 15.32 -13.68 -1.24
N PHE A 92 14.67 -14.15 -2.29
CA PHE A 92 15.16 -15.21 -3.16
C PHE A 92 16.12 -14.66 -4.21
N ASN A 93 17.34 -15.22 -4.29
CA ASN A 93 18.29 -14.93 -5.34
C ASN A 93 18.23 -16.01 -6.44
N PRO A 94 17.76 -15.68 -7.66
CA PRO A 94 17.63 -16.65 -8.74
C PRO A 94 18.99 -17.12 -9.31
N GLU A 95 20.07 -16.35 -9.11
CA GLU A 95 21.41 -16.70 -9.63
C GLU A 95 22.02 -17.89 -8.88
N ASN A 96 21.70 -18.06 -7.59
CA ASN A 96 22.24 -19.14 -6.76
C ASN A 96 21.18 -20.01 -6.07
N GLY A 97 19.90 -19.71 -6.25
CA GLY A 97 18.78 -20.47 -5.71
C GLY A 97 18.57 -20.34 -4.20
N LYS A 98 19.26 -19.43 -3.51
CA LYS A 98 19.18 -19.28 -2.05
C LYS A 98 18.18 -18.21 -1.63
N ILE A 99 17.73 -18.31 -0.37
CA ILE A 99 16.90 -17.31 0.30
C ILE A 99 17.74 -16.61 1.36
N TYR A 100 17.65 -15.28 1.37
CA TYR A 100 18.31 -14.36 2.27
C TYR A 100 17.28 -13.56 3.08
N ILE A 101 17.72 -12.90 4.14
CA ILE A 101 16.90 -11.87 4.78
C ILE A 101 16.92 -10.65 3.86
N GLY A 102 15.76 -10.24 3.35
CA GLY A 102 15.59 -9.00 2.60
C GLY A 102 15.07 -7.89 3.48
N ILE A 103 15.74 -6.73 3.45
CA ILE A 103 15.28 -5.49 4.08
C ILE A 103 15.10 -4.45 2.98
N ILE A 104 13.91 -3.88 2.89
CA ILE A 104 13.59 -2.81 1.94
C ILE A 104 13.44 -1.53 2.72
N THR A 105 14.16 -0.48 2.34
CA THR A 105 14.02 0.88 2.86
C THR A 105 13.63 1.80 1.71
N LEU A 106 12.47 2.45 1.80
CA LEU A 106 12.03 3.45 0.83
C LEU A 106 12.63 4.80 1.22
N ASP A 107 13.68 5.21 0.52
CA ASP A 107 14.45 6.43 0.80
C ASP A 107 13.70 7.69 0.33
N SER A 108 13.00 7.58 -0.80
CA SER A 108 12.11 8.61 -1.34
C SER A 108 11.04 7.97 -2.24
N PRO A 109 10.03 8.70 -2.73
CA PRO A 109 9.03 8.16 -3.66
C PRO A 109 9.62 7.55 -4.94
N THR A 110 10.88 7.85 -5.28
CA THR A 110 11.56 7.39 -6.49
C THR A 110 12.88 6.65 -6.24
N ARG A 111 13.29 6.47 -4.98
CA ARG A 111 14.53 5.78 -4.60
C ARG A 111 14.28 4.83 -3.43
N LEU A 112 14.81 3.61 -3.53
CA LEU A 112 14.84 2.68 -2.42
C LEU A 112 16.21 2.00 -2.30
N THR A 113 16.46 1.45 -1.13
CA THR A 113 17.60 0.60 -0.84
C THR A 113 17.09 -0.80 -0.48
N LEU A 114 17.61 -1.81 -1.19
CA LEU A 114 17.38 -3.22 -0.89
C LEU A 114 18.65 -3.78 -0.25
N THR A 115 18.53 -4.36 0.94
CA THR A 115 19.63 -5.01 1.64
C THR A 115 19.35 -6.50 1.78
N GLY A 116 20.23 -7.34 1.22
CA GLY A 116 20.23 -8.78 1.41
C GLY A 116 21.26 -9.18 2.47
N CYS A 117 20.85 -9.94 3.49
CA CYS A 117 21.74 -10.46 4.53
C CYS A 117 21.77 -11.99 4.53
N LEU A 118 22.98 -12.58 4.47
CA LEU A 118 23.16 -14.03 4.62
C LEU A 118 23.03 -14.47 6.09
N ILE A 119 23.63 -13.67 6.97
CA ILE A 119 23.53 -13.75 8.43
C ILE A 119 23.45 -12.32 8.96
N ALA A 120 23.04 -12.12 10.22
CA ALA A 120 22.65 -10.82 10.77
C ALA A 120 23.63 -9.64 10.50
N PHE A 121 24.92 -9.92 10.31
CA PHE A 121 25.96 -8.91 10.07
C PHE A 121 26.62 -8.96 8.67
N LEU A 122 26.39 -10.00 7.86
CA LEU A 122 26.93 -10.08 6.50
C LEU A 122 25.84 -9.70 5.51
N CYS A 123 25.78 -8.41 5.21
CA CYS A 123 24.78 -7.81 4.34
C CYS A 123 25.41 -7.09 3.16
N GLN A 124 24.70 -7.07 2.04
CA GLN A 124 24.99 -6.23 0.88
C GLN A 124 23.76 -5.40 0.54
N SER A 125 23.99 -4.16 0.12
CA SER A 125 22.93 -3.20 -0.19
C SER A 125 23.01 -2.74 -1.63
N GLU A 126 21.85 -2.48 -2.21
CA GLU A 126 21.69 -2.00 -3.58
C GLU A 126 20.70 -0.85 -3.61
N SER A 127 20.98 0.15 -4.43
CA SER A 127 20.04 1.23 -4.71
C SER A 127 19.21 0.92 -5.95
N TRP A 128 17.94 1.30 -5.89
CA TRP A 128 16.99 1.10 -6.96
C TRP A 128 16.25 2.40 -7.23
N THR A 129 15.97 2.63 -8.50
CA THR A 129 15.26 3.81 -8.97
C THR A 129 13.89 3.43 -9.51
N LYS A 130 12.86 4.19 -9.15
CA LYS A 130 11.50 3.93 -9.62
C LYS A 130 11.38 4.23 -11.11
N VAL A 131 10.69 3.38 -11.85
CA VAL A 131 10.41 3.62 -13.28
C VAL A 131 9.26 4.64 -13.38
N SER A 132 9.55 5.81 -13.93
CA SER A 132 8.54 6.85 -14.20
C SER A 132 7.63 6.44 -15.37
N GLY A 133 6.32 6.66 -15.24
CA GLY A 133 5.37 6.53 -16.36
C GLY A 133 4.68 5.17 -16.51
N GLU A 134 5.01 4.17 -15.69
CA GLU A 134 4.21 2.94 -15.59
C GLU A 134 2.99 3.23 -14.71
N PRO A 135 1.73 2.98 -15.15
CA PRO A 135 0.57 3.10 -14.29
C PRO A 135 0.78 2.25 -13.04
N ALA A 136 0.58 2.85 -11.85
CA ALA A 136 0.71 2.12 -10.60
C ALA A 136 -0.14 0.83 -10.69
N PRO A 137 0.47 -0.36 -10.57
CA PRO A 137 -0.29 -1.60 -10.57
C PRO A 137 -1.26 -1.56 -9.39
N SER A 138 -2.51 -1.90 -9.69
CA SER A 138 -3.60 -1.92 -8.71
C SER A 138 -3.17 -2.70 -7.47
N HIS A 139 -3.35 -2.12 -6.28
CA HIS A 139 -3.10 -2.77 -4.98
C HIS A 139 -3.92 -4.06 -4.76
N LYS A 140 -4.75 -4.46 -5.72
CA LYS A 140 -5.48 -5.73 -5.69
C LYS A 140 -5.13 -6.50 -6.94
N ALA A 141 -4.86 -7.80 -6.78
CA ALA A 141 -4.86 -8.76 -7.87
C ALA A 141 -6.06 -8.48 -8.80
N PRO A 142 -5.91 -8.63 -10.13
CA PRO A 142 -6.98 -8.33 -11.07
C PRO A 142 -8.25 -9.04 -10.61
N THR A 143 -9.24 -8.28 -10.14
CA THR A 143 -10.54 -8.83 -9.78
C THR A 143 -11.00 -9.59 -11.00
N GLN A 144 -11.14 -10.90 -10.84
CA GLN A 144 -11.49 -11.86 -11.88
C GLN A 144 -12.53 -11.19 -12.79
N ARG A 145 -12.10 -10.85 -14.01
CA ARG A 145 -12.95 -10.27 -15.04
C ARG A 145 -14.18 -11.17 -15.05
N ARG A 146 -15.33 -10.67 -14.55
CA ARG A 146 -16.59 -11.40 -14.55
C ARG A 146 -16.66 -12.02 -15.94
N ARG A 147 -16.60 -13.34 -16.00
CA ARG A 147 -16.82 -14.08 -17.22
C ARG A 147 -18.27 -13.75 -17.58
N ILE A 148 -18.47 -12.71 -18.39
CA ILE A 148 -19.74 -12.44 -19.03
C ILE A 148 -19.88 -13.61 -20.00
N THR A 149 -20.42 -14.72 -19.50
CA THR A 149 -21.02 -15.75 -20.35
C THR A 149 -22.20 -15.06 -21.00
N ASN A 150 -22.03 -14.69 -22.27
CA ASN A 150 -23.13 -14.29 -23.11
C ASN A 150 -23.87 -15.58 -23.53
N PRO A 151 -25.21 -15.67 -23.40
CA PRO A 151 -26.00 -16.75 -23.97
C PRO A 151 -26.00 -16.71 -25.50
#